data_AF-A0A9P7EWM6-F1
#
_entry.id   AF-A0A9P7EWM6-F1
#
_cell.length_a   1.000
_cell.length_b   1.000
_cell.length_c   1.000
_cell.angle_alpha   90.00
_cell.angle_beta   90.00
_cell.angle_gamma   90.00
#
_symmetry.space_group_name_H-M   'P 1'
#
loop_
_entity.id
_entity.type
_entity.pdbx_description
1 polymer ?
#
loop_
_entity_poly.entity_id
_entity_poly.type
_entity_poly.pdbx_seq_one_letter_code
_entity_poly.pdbx_strand_id
1 'polypeptide(L)'
;MANMEGDEDVPQIKLGDASCAAPFTSKLSHVAAITHIIRQGRCTLVATIQMYRILALNCLITVYSLSVQYLGGFKFGEYQVTVSGMLMSVCFLCISRAKPVEKLSQERPLGNIFNLYVLLSVLLQFALHIISLIYITNLSHFHEPTGVIDLEAQFEPSLLNIAIYLLGLSQQVSTFTINFQGCPFREGIRENSSLYWGLVGASAVAFSGATDFMPELNRWYRTSRWRDRYVIFPIFSMTILSLILHPFSE
;
A
#
# COMPACT_ATOMS: atom_id res chain seq x y z
N MET A 1 3.59 7.76 -58.17
CA MET A 1 2.25 7.22 -58.48
C MET A 1 1.97 6.07 -57.54
N ALA A 2 1.05 6.29 -56.58
CA ALA A 2 0.06 5.35 -56.04
C ALA A 2 -0.36 5.84 -54.64
N ASN A 3 -1.55 6.42 -54.59
CA ASN A 3 -2.29 6.90 -53.42
C ASN A 3 -2.32 5.88 -52.28
N MET A 4 -2.20 6.39 -51.05
CA MET A 4 -2.99 5.96 -49.90
C MET A 4 -3.17 7.15 -48.94
N GLU A 5 -3.79 8.21 -49.46
CA GLU A 5 -4.59 9.13 -48.64
C GLU A 5 -5.82 8.35 -48.19
N GLY A 6 -5.78 7.87 -46.96
CA GLY A 6 -6.93 7.43 -46.19
C GLY A 6 -6.93 8.24 -44.91
N ASP A 7 -7.16 9.55 -45.05
CA ASP A 7 -7.57 10.40 -43.94
C ASP A 7 -8.92 9.83 -43.46
N GLU A 8 -8.88 8.88 -42.52
CA GLU A 8 -10.04 8.56 -41.70
C GLU A 8 -10.29 9.79 -40.83
N ASP A 9 -10.86 10.82 -41.47
CA ASP A 9 -11.38 12.01 -40.82
C ASP A 9 -12.19 11.53 -39.62
N VAL A 10 -11.64 11.73 -38.42
CA VAL A 10 -12.37 11.50 -37.18
C VAL A 10 -13.67 12.27 -37.32
N PRO A 11 -14.85 11.60 -37.32
CA PRO A 11 -16.10 12.27 -37.66
C PRO A 11 -16.22 13.55 -36.84
N GLN A 12 -16.28 14.71 -37.51
CA GLN A 12 -16.49 15.99 -36.82
C GLN A 12 -17.93 16.02 -36.31
N ILE A 13 -18.12 15.56 -35.08
CA ILE A 13 -19.43 15.55 -34.42
C ILE A 13 -19.80 16.99 -34.11
N LYS A 14 -20.93 17.44 -34.68
CA LYS A 14 -21.53 18.71 -34.28
C LYS A 14 -21.99 18.60 -32.83
N LEU A 15 -21.25 19.26 -31.93
CA LEU A 15 -21.65 19.40 -30.53
C LEU A 15 -22.96 20.21 -30.49
N GLY A 16 -24.03 19.59 -29.98
CA GLY A 16 -25.32 20.24 -29.74
C GLY A 16 -25.53 20.55 -28.26
N ASP A 17 -26.68 21.14 -27.93
CA ASP A 17 -27.03 21.58 -26.56
C ASP A 17 -26.93 20.47 -25.51
N ALA A 18 -27.22 19.22 -25.89
CA ALA A 18 -27.10 18.06 -25.02
C ALA A 18 -25.65 17.83 -24.53
N SER A 19 -24.65 18.08 -25.39
CA SER A 19 -23.23 17.96 -25.01
C SER A 19 -22.73 19.11 -24.15
N CYS A 20 -23.42 20.26 -24.17
CA CYS A 20 -23.14 21.39 -23.28
C CYS A 20 -23.64 21.12 -21.85
N ALA A 21 -24.74 20.38 -21.70
CA ALA A 21 -25.35 20.07 -20.41
C ALA A 21 -24.82 18.77 -19.76
N ALA A 22 -24.35 17.80 -20.54
CA ALA A 22 -23.97 16.49 -20.03
C ALA A 22 -22.51 16.46 -19.51
N PRO A 23 -22.24 15.84 -18.34
CA PRO A 23 -20.87 15.70 -17.82
C PRO A 23 -20.01 14.70 -18.63
N PHE A 24 -20.64 13.84 -19.43
CA PHE A 24 -19.98 12.93 -20.35
C PHE A 24 -20.59 13.07 -21.76
N THR A 25 -19.73 13.21 -22.77
CA THR A 25 -20.13 13.23 -24.19
C THR A 25 -19.37 12.13 -24.93
N SER A 26 -20.09 11.15 -25.48
CA SER A 26 -19.48 10.10 -26.32
C SER A 26 -19.20 10.65 -27.72
N LYS A 27 -17.96 10.50 -28.19
CA LYS A 27 -17.61 10.78 -29.60
C LYS A 27 -17.97 9.62 -30.55
N LEU A 28 -18.40 8.49 -30.02
CA LEU A 28 -18.68 7.31 -30.82
C LEU A 28 -20.20 7.11 -30.88
N SER A 29 -20.71 6.73 -32.04
CA SER A 29 -22.15 6.58 -32.33
C SER A 29 -22.79 5.30 -31.77
N HIS A 30 -22.06 4.52 -30.97
CA HIS A 30 -22.53 3.27 -30.37
C HIS A 30 -22.73 3.41 -28.87
N VAL A 31 -23.73 2.69 -28.35
CA VAL A 31 -24.16 2.75 -26.93
C VAL A 31 -23.22 2.05 -25.95
N ALA A 32 -22.14 1.41 -26.42
CA ALA A 32 -21.17 0.75 -25.53
C ALA A 32 -20.45 1.74 -24.60
N ALA A 33 -20.41 3.04 -24.93
CA ALA A 33 -19.89 4.07 -24.04
C ALA A 33 -20.55 4.03 -22.65
N ILE A 34 -21.84 3.68 -22.58
CA ILE A 34 -22.59 3.56 -21.31
C ILE A 34 -21.99 2.45 -20.44
N THR A 35 -21.73 1.27 -21.02
CA THR A 35 -21.17 0.14 -20.27
C THR A 35 -19.72 0.41 -19.85
N HIS A 36 -18.92 1.08 -20.68
CA HIS A 36 -17.57 1.52 -20.32
C HIS A 36 -17.56 2.50 -19.14
N ILE A 37 -18.45 3.50 -19.15
CA ILE A 37 -18.57 4.48 -18.05
C ILE A 37 -18.97 3.78 -16.75
N ILE A 38 -19.96 2.88 -16.78
CA ILE A 38 -20.40 2.13 -15.59
C ILE A 38 -19.26 1.25 -15.05
N ARG A 39 -18.55 0.56 -15.92
CA ARG A 39 -17.44 -0.32 -15.56
C ARG A 39 -16.29 0.48 -14.94
N GLN A 40 -15.91 1.60 -15.56
CA GLN A 40 -14.88 2.49 -15.02
C GLN A 40 -15.29 3.09 -13.69
N GLY A 41 -16.54 3.56 -13.56
CA GLY A 41 -17.07 4.12 -12.32
C GLY A 41 -17.01 3.13 -11.16
N ARG A 42 -17.35 1.85 -11.40
CA ARG A 42 -17.24 0.78 -10.38
C ARG A 42 -15.79 0.51 -9.99
N CYS A 43 -14.88 0.42 -10.95
CA CYS A 43 -13.45 0.26 -10.70
C CYS A 43 -12.88 1.42 -9.86
N THR A 44 -13.22 2.67 -10.23
CA THR A 44 -12.80 3.87 -9.50
C THR A 44 -13.35 3.89 -8.07
N LEU A 45 -14.63 3.55 -7.86
CA LEU A 45 -15.22 3.52 -6.52
C LEU A 45 -14.52 2.51 -5.59
N VAL A 46 -14.22 1.31 -6.11
CA VAL A 46 -13.47 0.29 -5.37
C VAL A 46 -12.04 0.76 -5.09
N ALA A 47 -11.37 1.38 -6.07
CA ALA A 47 -10.03 1.97 -5.90
C ALA A 47 -10.01 3.04 -4.81
N THR A 48 -10.98 3.94 -4.81
CA THR A 48 -11.09 5.02 -3.83
C THR A 48 -11.30 4.47 -2.41
N ILE A 49 -12.21 3.50 -2.23
CA ILE A 49 -12.51 2.94 -0.91
C ILE A 49 -11.31 2.19 -0.34
N GLN A 50 -10.63 1.35 -1.14
CA GLN A 50 -9.44 0.64 -0.66
C GLN A 50 -8.29 1.60 -0.35
N MET A 51 -8.08 2.64 -1.18
CA MET A 51 -7.06 3.67 -0.92
C MET A 51 -7.32 4.38 0.41
N TYR A 52 -8.57 4.70 0.76
CA TYR A 52 -8.89 5.30 2.05
C TYR A 52 -8.61 4.37 3.24
N ARG A 53 -8.91 3.06 3.12
CA ARG A 53 -8.58 2.07 4.17
C ARG A 53 -7.07 1.98 4.38
N ILE A 54 -6.32 1.85 3.29
CA ILE A 54 -4.86 1.74 3.31
C ILE A 54 -4.24 3.01 3.90
N LEU A 55 -4.69 4.20 3.47
CA LEU A 55 -4.19 5.47 3.97
C LEU A 55 -4.46 5.64 5.47
N ALA A 56 -5.66 5.29 5.94
CA ALA A 56 -6.01 5.36 7.36
C ALA A 56 -5.10 4.46 8.21
N LEU A 57 -4.91 3.20 7.80
CA LEU A 57 -4.05 2.26 8.52
C LEU A 57 -2.59 2.70 8.54
N ASN A 58 -2.05 3.14 7.39
CA ASN A 58 -0.66 3.58 7.29
C ASN A 58 -0.39 4.85 8.12
N CYS A 59 -1.34 5.79 8.14
CA CYS A 59 -1.28 6.97 8.99
C CYS A 59 -1.19 6.57 10.47
N LEU A 60 -2.08 5.69 10.92
CA LEU A 60 -2.13 5.22 12.29
C LEU A 60 -0.85 4.48 12.73
N ILE A 61 -0.32 3.59 11.88
CA ILE A 61 0.95 2.88 12.09
C ILE A 61 2.11 3.89 12.22
N THR A 62 2.16 4.86 11.31
CA THR A 62 3.24 5.85 11.25
C THR A 62 3.22 6.77 12.47
N VAL A 63 2.05 7.29 12.85
CA VAL A 63 1.91 8.17 14.02
C VAL A 63 2.36 7.44 15.29
N TYR A 64 1.97 6.18 15.48
CA TYR A 64 2.42 5.41 16.63
C TYR A 64 3.94 5.17 16.60
N SER A 65 4.47 4.76 15.46
CA SER A 65 5.90 4.50 15.27
C SER A 65 6.77 5.73 15.54
N LEU A 66 6.31 6.91 15.11
CA LEU A 66 6.95 8.19 15.39
C LEU A 66 6.83 8.56 16.87
N SER A 67 5.67 8.31 17.49
CA SER A 67 5.47 8.57 18.92
C SER A 67 6.42 7.76 19.79
N VAL A 68 6.59 6.46 19.51
CA VAL A 68 7.51 5.59 20.26
C VAL A 68 8.96 6.06 20.11
N GLN A 69 9.38 6.39 18.88
CA GLN A 69 10.74 6.87 18.65
C GLN A 69 11.00 8.22 19.30
N TYR A 70 10.05 9.14 19.22
CA TYR A 70 10.14 10.44 19.87
C TYR A 70 10.31 10.30 21.38
N LEU A 71 9.49 9.46 22.02
CA LEU A 71 9.60 9.19 23.46
C LEU A 71 10.89 8.42 23.83
N GLY A 72 11.43 7.63 22.91
CA GLY A 72 12.70 6.92 23.09
C GLY A 72 13.95 7.77 22.78
N GLY A 73 13.80 9.00 22.27
CA GLY A 73 14.94 9.82 21.84
C GLY A 73 15.60 9.35 20.54
N PHE A 74 14.92 8.53 19.74
CA PHE A 74 15.43 8.03 18.47
C PHE A 74 14.77 8.73 17.28
N LYS A 75 15.45 8.71 16.13
CA LYS A 75 14.97 9.26 14.86
C LYS A 75 15.06 8.19 13.78
N PHE A 76 14.19 8.25 12.77
CA PHE A 76 14.40 7.46 11.57
C PHE A 76 15.59 7.99 10.76
N GLY A 77 16.37 7.09 10.17
CA GLY A 77 17.41 7.48 9.23
C GLY A 77 16.82 8.00 7.91
N GLU A 78 17.50 8.94 7.25
CA GLU A 78 17.02 9.52 5.99
C GLU A 78 16.77 8.44 4.92
N TYR A 79 17.70 7.49 4.76
CA TYR A 79 17.55 6.36 3.84
C TYR A 79 16.32 5.50 4.14
N GLN A 80 16.02 5.24 5.41
CA GLN A 80 14.85 4.46 5.82
C GLN A 80 13.55 5.15 5.34
N VAL A 81 13.45 6.46 5.58
CA VAL A 81 12.28 7.27 5.20
C VAL A 81 12.18 7.38 3.68
N THR A 82 13.28 7.60 2.97
CA THR A 82 13.29 7.69 1.50
C THR A 82 12.85 6.39 0.86
N VAL A 83 13.39 5.24 1.29
CA VAL A 83 13.03 3.93 0.73
C VAL A 83 11.55 3.64 0.96
N SER A 84 11.07 3.80 2.20
CA SER A 84 9.65 3.59 2.49
C SER A 84 8.78 4.55 1.70
N GLY A 85 9.11 5.85 1.66
CA GLY A 85 8.35 6.85 0.91
C GLY A 85 8.24 6.54 -0.58
N MET A 86 9.35 6.17 -1.24
CA MET A 86 9.37 5.79 -2.64
C MET A 86 8.51 4.55 -2.91
N LEU A 87 8.68 3.52 -2.07
CA LEU A 87 7.96 2.26 -2.20
C LEU A 87 6.45 2.43 -2.06
N MET A 88 6.02 3.19 -1.04
CA MET A 88 4.62 3.52 -0.83
C MET A 88 4.04 4.31 -2.00
N SER A 89 4.79 5.28 -2.51
CA SER A 89 4.38 6.10 -3.66
C SER A 89 4.17 5.26 -4.91
N VAL A 90 5.11 4.34 -5.21
CA VAL A 90 4.99 3.42 -6.35
C VAL A 90 3.76 2.52 -6.19
N CYS A 91 3.52 1.95 -5.00
CA CYS A 91 2.35 1.10 -4.75
C CYS A 91 1.03 1.87 -4.95
N PHE A 92 0.91 3.09 -4.41
CA PHE A 92 -0.28 3.93 -4.60
C PHE A 92 -0.52 4.31 -6.06
N LEU A 93 0.55 4.64 -6.81
CA LEU A 93 0.46 4.92 -8.25
C LEU A 93 0.02 3.69 -9.06
N CYS A 94 0.43 2.49 -8.66
CA CYS A 94 0.01 1.26 -9.33
C CYS A 94 -1.48 0.95 -9.05
N ILE A 95 -1.95 1.21 -7.83
CA ILE A 95 -3.37 1.01 -7.47
C ILE A 95 -4.29 1.95 -8.25
N SER A 96 -3.88 3.20 -8.47
CA SER A 96 -4.67 4.18 -9.22
C SER A 96 -4.73 3.89 -10.72
N ARG A 97 -3.78 3.13 -11.25
CA ARG A 97 -3.69 2.74 -12.68
C ARG A 97 -4.35 1.42 -13.03
N ALA A 98 -4.95 0.73 -12.06
CA ALA A 98 -5.53 -0.58 -12.31
C ALA A 98 -6.73 -0.52 -13.26
N LYS A 99 -6.83 -1.55 -14.09
CA LYS A 99 -7.84 -1.63 -15.15
C LYS A 99 -9.12 -2.30 -14.66
N PRO A 100 -10.29 -1.85 -15.16
CA PRO A 100 -11.55 -2.54 -14.91
C PRO A 100 -11.63 -3.90 -15.62
N VAL A 101 -12.34 -4.86 -15.02
CA VAL A 101 -12.65 -6.15 -15.65
C VAL A 101 -13.72 -5.99 -16.72
N GLU A 102 -13.57 -6.68 -17.86
CA GLU A 102 -14.50 -6.51 -18.99
C GLU A 102 -15.94 -6.96 -18.70
N LYS A 103 -16.10 -8.05 -17.95
CA LYS A 103 -17.43 -8.55 -17.60
C LYS A 103 -18.01 -7.75 -16.43
N LEU A 104 -19.22 -7.22 -16.60
CA LEU A 104 -19.96 -6.62 -15.49
C LEU A 104 -20.46 -7.73 -14.56
N SER A 105 -20.05 -7.71 -13.29
CA SER A 105 -20.65 -8.61 -12.28
C SER A 105 -21.96 -8.04 -11.73
N GLN A 106 -22.81 -8.92 -11.20
CA GLN A 106 -24.06 -8.51 -10.54
C GLN A 106 -23.82 -7.86 -9.17
N GLU A 107 -22.66 -8.11 -8.55
CA GLU A 107 -22.27 -7.52 -7.27
C GLU A 107 -22.09 -6.01 -7.37
N ARG A 108 -22.45 -5.29 -6.31
CA ARG A 108 -22.25 -3.85 -6.22
C ARG A 108 -21.05 -3.55 -5.32
N PRO A 109 -20.15 -2.65 -5.74
CA PRO A 109 -19.09 -2.22 -4.85
C PRO A 109 -19.70 -1.47 -3.65
N LEU A 110 -18.97 -1.47 -2.53
CA LEU A 110 -19.37 -0.67 -1.38
C LEU A 110 -19.45 0.81 -1.79
N GLY A 111 -20.47 1.53 -1.32
CA GLY A 111 -20.68 2.93 -1.68
C GLY A 111 -20.19 3.93 -0.63
N ASN A 112 -19.91 3.48 0.60
CA ASN A 112 -19.56 4.34 1.72
C ASN A 112 -18.44 3.74 2.56
N ILE A 113 -17.50 4.60 2.96
CA ILE A 113 -16.37 4.29 3.85
C ILE A 113 -16.87 4.13 5.29
N PHE A 114 -17.88 4.92 5.68
CA PHE A 114 -18.55 4.84 6.99
C PHE A 114 -19.58 3.70 7.03
N ASN A 115 -19.20 2.55 6.53
CA ASN A 115 -19.92 1.31 6.73
C ASN A 115 -19.32 0.61 7.96
N LEU A 116 -20.16 0.09 8.86
CA LEU A 116 -19.74 -0.60 10.08
C LEU A 116 -18.72 -1.71 9.78
N TYR A 117 -18.89 -2.46 8.70
CA TYR A 117 -17.94 -3.49 8.26
C TYR A 117 -16.55 -2.90 8.01
N VAL A 118 -16.48 -1.79 7.27
CA VAL A 118 -15.22 -1.13 6.91
C VAL A 118 -14.55 -0.56 8.16
N LEU A 119 -15.32 0.09 9.01
CA LEU A 119 -14.83 0.68 10.25
C LEU A 119 -14.28 -0.41 11.19
N LEU A 120 -15.04 -1.48 11.42
CA LEU A 120 -14.61 -2.60 12.27
C LEU A 120 -13.36 -3.28 11.71
N SER A 121 -13.29 -3.50 10.39
CA SER A 121 -12.11 -4.08 9.75
C SER A 121 -10.87 -3.22 9.97
N VAL A 122 -10.96 -1.90 9.76
CA VAL A 122 -9.84 -0.97 9.97
C VAL A 122 -9.44 -0.92 11.45
N LEU A 123 -10.40 -0.86 12.36
CA LEU A 123 -10.12 -0.85 13.80
C LEU A 123 -9.46 -2.14 14.30
N LEU A 124 -9.90 -3.31 13.81
CA LEU A 124 -9.32 -4.59 14.18
C LEU A 124 -7.90 -4.75 13.62
N GLN A 125 -7.67 -4.39 12.36
CA GLN A 125 -6.33 -4.38 11.77
C GLN A 125 -5.41 -3.42 12.52
N PHE A 126 -5.89 -2.21 12.83
CA PHE A 126 -5.16 -1.24 13.64
C PHE A 126 -4.78 -1.80 15.02
N ALA A 127 -5.71 -2.45 15.72
CA ALA A 127 -5.43 -3.07 17.01
C ALA A 127 -4.33 -4.13 16.90
N LEU A 128 -4.37 -5.00 15.90
CA LEU A 128 -3.32 -6.00 15.66
C LEU A 128 -1.96 -5.36 15.37
N HIS A 129 -1.92 -4.32 14.53
CA HIS A 129 -0.69 -3.60 14.23
C HIS A 129 -0.11 -2.93 15.48
N ILE A 130 -0.94 -2.28 16.30
CA ILE A 130 -0.50 -1.66 17.55
C ILE A 130 -0.01 -2.68 18.56
N ILE A 131 -0.71 -3.80 18.73
CA ILE A 131 -0.27 -4.89 19.62
C ILE A 131 1.11 -5.39 19.22
N SER A 132 1.35 -5.60 17.92
CA SER A 132 2.67 -6.03 17.42
C SER A 132 3.74 -4.95 17.63
N LEU A 133 3.41 -3.67 17.48
CA LEU A 133 4.32 -2.55 17.74
C LEU A 133 4.66 -2.41 19.23
N ILE A 134 3.68 -2.57 20.13
CA ILE A 134 3.91 -2.59 21.58
C ILE A 134 4.83 -3.77 21.94
N TYR A 135 4.53 -4.95 21.41
CA TYR A 135 5.33 -6.15 21.65
C TYR A 135 6.79 -5.95 21.23
N ILE A 136 7.03 -5.45 20.01
CA ILE A 136 8.40 -5.27 19.52
C ILE A 136 9.15 -4.16 20.26
N THR A 137 8.43 -3.11 20.68
CA THR A 137 9.00 -2.01 21.48
C THR A 137 9.46 -2.53 22.83
N ASN A 138 8.60 -3.27 23.55
CA ASN A 138 8.95 -3.87 24.83
C ASN A 138 10.10 -4.87 24.71
N LEU A 139 10.10 -5.68 23.66
CA LEU A 139 11.18 -6.63 23.38
C LEU A 139 12.51 -5.90 23.12
N SER A 140 12.47 -4.78 22.38
CA SER A 140 13.65 -3.97 22.10
C SER A 140 14.20 -3.34 23.39
N HIS A 141 13.35 -2.75 24.23
CA HIS A 141 13.77 -2.18 25.52
C HIS A 141 14.33 -3.23 26.49
N PHE A 142 13.83 -4.47 26.44
CA PHE A 142 14.36 -5.55 27.27
C PHE A 142 15.81 -5.92 26.91
N HIS A 143 16.17 -5.88 25.62
CA HIS A 143 17.52 -6.22 25.15
C HIS A 143 18.46 -5.01 25.13
N GLU A 144 17.93 -3.83 24.82
CA GLU A 144 18.67 -2.57 24.78
C GLU A 144 17.87 -1.50 25.56
N PRO A 145 18.14 -1.35 26.88
CA PRO A 145 17.45 -0.37 27.70
C PRO A 145 17.81 1.06 27.26
N THR A 146 16.82 1.94 27.27
CA THR A 146 16.97 3.32 26.82
C THR A 146 17.92 4.08 27.75
N GLY A 147 18.95 4.70 27.17
CA GLY A 147 19.83 5.62 27.88
C GLY A 147 19.18 6.98 28.16
N VAL A 148 20.02 8.00 28.31
CA VAL A 148 19.56 9.39 28.46
C VAL A 148 18.88 9.83 27.16
N ILE A 149 17.65 10.34 27.28
CA ILE A 149 16.87 10.82 26.13
C ILE A 149 17.43 12.19 25.72
N ASP A 150 18.01 12.25 24.53
CA ASP A 150 18.43 13.49 23.87
C ASP A 150 17.69 13.63 22.53
N LEU A 151 16.75 14.57 22.46
CA LEU A 151 15.95 14.83 21.26
C LEU A 151 16.73 15.58 20.17
N GLU A 152 17.84 16.23 20.53
CA GLU A 152 18.69 16.98 19.59
C GLU A 152 19.80 16.11 19.00
N ALA A 153 20.02 14.92 19.56
CA ALA A 153 20.99 13.96 19.06
C ALA A 153 20.79 13.66 17.56
N GLN A 154 21.93 13.43 16.89
CA GLN A 154 21.96 12.99 15.50
C GLN A 154 21.47 11.53 15.40
N PHE A 155 21.08 11.12 14.20
CA PHE A 155 20.63 9.75 13.97
C PHE A 155 21.72 8.73 14.31
N GLU A 156 21.44 7.89 15.32
CA GLU A 156 22.21 6.71 15.63
C GLU A 156 21.34 5.44 15.51
N PRO A 157 21.90 4.37 14.93
CA PRO A 157 21.18 3.12 14.80
C PRO A 157 20.97 2.46 16.16
N SER A 158 19.72 2.21 16.52
CA SER A 158 19.35 1.46 17.71
C SER A 158 18.47 0.26 17.35
N LEU A 159 18.44 -0.74 18.24
CA LEU A 159 17.58 -1.90 18.11
C LEU A 159 16.11 -1.46 17.95
N LEU A 160 15.67 -0.49 18.76
CA LEU A 160 14.32 0.04 18.71
C LEU A 160 14.00 0.69 17.36
N ASN A 161 14.89 1.53 16.82
CA ASN A 161 14.68 2.19 15.55
C ASN A 161 14.47 1.16 14.41
N ILE A 162 15.36 0.18 14.33
CA ILE A 162 15.31 -0.82 13.26
C ILE A 162 14.09 -1.75 13.44
N ALA A 163 13.80 -2.16 14.67
CA ALA A 163 12.64 -3.02 14.97
C ALA A 163 11.34 -2.37 14.50
N ILE A 164 11.15 -1.10 14.86
CA ILE A 164 9.98 -0.30 14.48
C ILE A 164 9.95 -0.08 12.97
N TYR A 165 11.11 0.22 12.35
CA TYR A 165 11.20 0.42 10.92
C TYR A 165 10.79 -0.83 10.13
N LEU A 166 11.40 -1.99 10.42
CA LEU A 166 11.14 -3.22 9.69
C LEU A 166 9.74 -3.77 9.93
N LEU A 167 9.25 -3.71 11.17
CA LEU A 167 7.86 -4.06 11.46
C LEU A 167 6.89 -3.10 10.75
N GLY A 168 7.12 -1.79 10.83
CA GLY A 168 6.29 -0.79 10.18
C GLY A 168 6.27 -0.92 8.65
N LEU A 169 7.41 -1.28 8.05
CA LEU A 169 7.49 -1.59 6.62
C LEU A 169 6.68 -2.85 6.26
N SER A 170 6.80 -3.93 7.04
CA SER A 170 6.00 -5.14 6.86
C SER A 170 4.51 -4.88 7.01
N GLN A 171 4.11 -4.10 8.02
CA GLN A 171 2.72 -3.72 8.24
C GLN A 171 2.17 -2.91 7.05
N GLN A 172 2.92 -1.96 6.51
CA GLN A 172 2.53 -1.21 5.32
C GLN A 172 2.33 -2.10 4.09
N VAL A 173 3.17 -3.12 3.88
CA VAL A 173 2.95 -4.10 2.81
C VAL A 173 1.70 -4.95 3.06
N SER A 174 1.49 -5.33 4.32
CA SER A 174 0.31 -6.08 4.74
C SER A 174 -0.98 -5.29 4.51
N THR A 175 -1.00 -3.98 4.81
CA THR A 175 -2.20 -3.15 4.62
C THR A 175 -2.56 -3.07 3.14
N PHE A 176 -1.59 -2.93 2.25
CA PHE A 176 -1.81 -2.99 0.80
C PHE A 176 -2.37 -4.34 0.36
N THR A 177 -1.73 -5.43 0.78
CA THR A 177 -2.08 -6.76 0.28
C THR A 177 -3.45 -7.23 0.76
N ILE A 178 -3.77 -7.00 2.05
CA ILE A 178 -5.03 -7.46 2.67
C ILE A 178 -6.22 -6.59 2.26
N ASN A 179 -6.02 -5.29 2.10
CA ASN A 179 -7.11 -4.37 1.77
C ASN A 179 -7.28 -4.15 0.27
N PHE A 180 -6.41 -4.74 -0.57
CA PHE A 180 -6.59 -4.69 -2.00
C PHE A 180 -7.84 -5.44 -2.41
N GLN A 181 -8.65 -4.80 -3.24
CA GLN A 181 -9.82 -5.44 -3.83
C GLN A 181 -9.66 -5.46 -5.35
N GLY A 182 -9.58 -6.67 -5.90
CA GLY A 182 -9.40 -6.95 -7.32
C GLY A 182 -10.73 -7.28 -8.02
N CYS A 183 -10.80 -8.51 -8.52
CA CYS A 183 -12.02 -9.08 -9.09
C CYS A 183 -13.16 -9.05 -8.07
N PRO A 184 -14.42 -8.90 -8.52
CA PRO A 184 -14.88 -8.86 -9.91
C PRO A 184 -14.88 -7.46 -10.56
N PHE A 185 -14.34 -6.41 -9.90
CA PHE A 185 -14.49 -5.02 -10.36
C PHE A 185 -13.28 -4.50 -11.16
N ARG A 186 -12.09 -5.02 -10.87
CA ARG A 186 -10.80 -4.61 -11.45
C ARG A 186 -9.83 -5.79 -11.50
N GLU A 187 -8.76 -5.65 -12.24
CA GLU A 187 -7.70 -6.66 -12.32
C GLU A 187 -7.17 -7.04 -10.92
N GLY A 188 -6.83 -8.32 -10.73
CA GLY A 188 -6.25 -8.84 -9.50
C GLY A 188 -4.82 -8.32 -9.25
N ILE A 189 -4.28 -8.48 -8.03
CA ILE A 189 -2.90 -8.06 -7.73
C ILE A 189 -1.90 -8.73 -8.68
N ARG A 190 -2.07 -10.03 -8.95
CA ARG A 190 -1.16 -10.79 -9.82
C ARG A 190 -1.26 -10.39 -11.29
N GLU A 191 -2.41 -9.89 -11.71
CA GLU A 191 -2.63 -9.38 -13.08
C GLU A 191 -1.97 -8.01 -13.25
N ASN A 192 -1.91 -7.21 -12.18
CA ASN A 192 -1.17 -5.95 -12.16
C ASN A 192 0.32 -6.21 -11.84
N SER A 193 1.11 -6.50 -12.87
CA SER A 193 2.53 -6.83 -12.70
C SER A 193 3.33 -5.75 -11.95
N SER A 194 3.03 -4.47 -12.18
CA SER A 194 3.72 -3.36 -11.49
C SER A 194 3.46 -3.35 -9.99
N LEU A 195 2.20 -3.51 -9.58
CA LEU A 195 1.85 -3.59 -8.15
C LEU A 195 2.44 -4.85 -7.52
N TYR A 196 2.34 -5.99 -8.21
CA TYR A 196 2.87 -7.26 -7.70
C TYR A 196 4.37 -7.19 -7.43
N TRP A 197 5.16 -6.73 -8.41
CA TRP A 197 6.61 -6.60 -8.22
C TRP A 197 6.98 -5.51 -7.22
N GLY A 198 6.19 -4.43 -7.12
CA GLY A 198 6.35 -3.42 -6.08
C GLY A 198 6.19 -4.00 -4.66
N LEU A 199 5.13 -4.80 -4.45
CA LEU A 199 4.88 -5.47 -3.16
C LEU A 199 5.92 -6.55 -2.86
N VAL A 200 6.34 -7.34 -3.86
CA VAL A 200 7.40 -8.34 -3.70
C VAL A 200 8.73 -7.66 -3.33
N GLY A 201 9.09 -6.57 -4.02
CA GLY A 201 10.27 -5.78 -3.70
C GLY A 201 10.21 -5.21 -2.28
N ALA A 202 9.05 -4.70 -1.88
CA ALA A 202 8.81 -4.21 -0.52
C ALA A 202 9.04 -5.28 0.54
N SER A 203 8.42 -6.45 0.36
CA SER A 203 8.60 -7.61 1.24
C SER A 203 10.05 -8.07 1.27
N ALA A 204 10.75 -8.06 0.13
CA ALA A 204 12.15 -8.44 0.05
C ALA A 204 13.06 -7.47 0.84
N VAL A 205 12.79 -6.16 0.79
CA VAL A 205 13.51 -5.18 1.61
C VAL A 205 13.30 -5.45 3.10
N ALA A 206 12.05 -5.64 3.54
CA ALA A 206 11.75 -5.96 4.94
C ALA A 206 12.42 -7.28 5.39
N PHE A 207 12.37 -8.30 4.53
CA PHE A 207 12.97 -9.62 4.80
C PHE A 207 14.49 -9.56 4.89
N SER A 208 15.14 -8.88 3.94
CA SER A 208 16.60 -8.73 3.90
C SER A 208 17.10 -7.96 5.13
N GLY A 209 16.38 -6.90 5.52
CA GLY A 209 16.63 -6.13 6.73
C GLY A 209 16.54 -6.97 8.01
N ALA A 210 15.52 -7.83 8.11
CA ALA A 210 15.28 -8.66 9.29
C ALA A 210 16.27 -9.84 9.43
N THR A 211 16.72 -10.41 8.32
CA THR A 211 17.54 -11.64 8.32
C THR A 211 19.04 -11.42 8.22
N ASP A 212 19.47 -10.17 8.00
CA ASP A 212 20.88 -9.84 7.68
C ASP A 212 21.40 -10.60 6.44
N PHE A 213 20.50 -10.96 5.52
CA PHE A 213 20.84 -11.69 4.30
C PHE A 213 21.74 -10.88 3.36
N MET A 214 21.61 -9.54 3.37
CA MET A 214 22.44 -8.62 2.60
C MET A 214 23.16 -7.64 3.54
N PRO A 215 24.39 -7.94 3.98
CA PRO A 215 25.12 -7.14 4.95
C PRO A 215 25.42 -5.71 4.47
N GLU A 216 25.58 -5.51 3.16
CA GLU A 216 25.80 -4.18 2.58
C GLU A 216 24.55 -3.29 2.65
N LEU A 217 23.39 -3.88 2.36
CA LEU A 217 22.10 -3.22 2.48
C LEU A 217 21.80 -2.88 3.95
N ASN A 218 22.14 -3.79 4.85
CA ASN A 218 22.05 -3.53 6.29
C ASN A 218 23.04 -2.48 6.77
N ARG A 219 24.21 -2.34 6.12
CA ARG A 219 25.13 -1.24 6.42
C ARG A 219 24.55 0.12 5.99
N TRP A 220 23.81 0.19 4.89
CA TRP A 220 23.08 1.40 4.46
C TRP A 220 21.92 1.75 5.41
N TYR A 221 21.15 0.75 5.85
CA TYR A 221 20.12 0.94 6.87
C TYR A 221 20.70 1.10 8.29
N ARG A 222 22.02 0.97 8.44
CA ARG A 222 22.77 0.91 9.70
C ARG A 222 22.15 -0.09 10.69
N THR A 223 21.73 -1.25 10.21
CA THR A 223 21.12 -2.30 11.02
C THR A 223 22.14 -2.82 12.05
N SER A 224 21.88 -2.69 13.35
CA SER A 224 22.65 -3.39 14.38
C SER A 224 22.45 -4.91 14.19
N ARG A 225 23.50 -5.70 14.39
CA ARG A 225 23.46 -7.16 14.16
C ARG A 225 22.43 -7.82 15.08
N TRP A 226 21.34 -8.31 14.51
CA TRP A 226 20.37 -9.17 15.20
C TRP A 226 21.03 -10.49 15.57
N ARG A 227 21.09 -10.83 16.87
CA ARG A 227 21.57 -12.15 17.32
C ARG A 227 20.43 -13.14 17.60
N ASP A 228 19.20 -12.65 17.78
CA ASP A 228 18.10 -13.44 18.32
C ASP A 228 16.91 -13.62 17.35
N ARG A 229 16.52 -14.88 17.14
CA ARG A 229 15.42 -15.33 16.26
C ARG A 229 14.04 -14.79 16.64
N TYR A 230 13.87 -14.29 17.87
CA TYR A 230 12.57 -13.89 18.44
C TYR A 230 12.01 -12.59 17.86
N VAL A 231 12.85 -11.73 17.27
CA VAL A 231 12.44 -10.47 16.61
C VAL A 231 12.08 -10.70 15.14
N ILE A 232 12.72 -11.70 14.51
CA ILE A 232 12.51 -12.03 13.09
C ILE A 232 11.13 -12.69 12.89
N PHE A 233 10.70 -13.55 13.82
CA PHE A 233 9.48 -14.33 13.68
C PHE A 233 8.18 -13.50 13.58
N PRO A 234 7.95 -12.43 14.39
CA PRO A 234 6.78 -11.55 14.25
C PRO A 234 6.74 -10.78 12.91
N ILE A 235 7.88 -10.23 12.49
CA ILE A 235 8.03 -9.47 11.23
C ILE A 235 7.81 -10.39 10.03
N PHE A 236 8.33 -11.61 10.11
CA PHE A 236 8.18 -12.64 9.08
C PHE A 236 6.77 -13.20 9.04
N SER A 237 6.15 -13.44 10.20
CA SER A 237 4.76 -13.90 10.33
C SER A 237 3.79 -12.93 9.68
N MET A 238 3.87 -11.62 9.93
CA MET A 238 2.97 -10.65 9.29
C MET A 238 3.17 -10.53 7.77
N THR A 239 4.42 -10.57 7.31
CA THR A 239 4.75 -10.51 5.87
C THR A 239 4.30 -11.76 5.11
N ILE A 240 4.44 -12.94 5.72
CA ILE A 240 3.99 -14.20 5.14
C ILE A 240 2.49 -14.34 5.21
N LEU A 241 1.88 -14.00 6.35
CA LEU A 241 0.44 -14.10 6.54
C LEU A 241 -0.31 -13.19 5.56
N SER A 242 0.22 -12.01 5.25
CA SER A 242 -0.36 -11.12 4.24
C SER A 242 -0.24 -11.66 2.80
N LEU A 243 0.88 -12.31 2.44
CA LEU A 243 1.05 -12.98 1.14
C LEU A 243 0.22 -14.28 1.02
N ILE A 244 0.01 -15.00 2.13
CA ILE A 244 -0.75 -16.27 2.18
C ILE A 244 -2.26 -16.05 2.30
N LEU A 245 -2.74 -14.96 2.91
CA LEU A 245 -4.17 -14.67 3.07
C LEU A 245 -4.85 -14.03 1.86
N HIS A 246 -4.07 -13.59 0.85
CA HIS A 246 -4.63 -13.06 -0.40
C HIS A 246 -5.67 -13.95 -1.13
N PRO A 247 -5.56 -15.29 -1.21
CA PRO A 247 -6.56 -16.12 -1.89
C PRO A 247 -7.89 -16.26 -1.11
N PHE A 248 -8.02 -15.64 0.07
CA PHE A 248 -9.26 -15.67 0.87
C PHE A 248 -10.02 -14.33 0.88
N SER A 249 -9.54 -13.30 0.17
CA SER A 249 -10.24 -12.01 0.03
C SER A 249 -10.97 -11.83 -1.31
N GLU A 250 -11.00 -12.88 -2.15
CA GLU A 250 -11.81 -12.95 -3.38
C GLU A 250 -13.20 -13.52 -3.10
#